data_AF-D6NCT5-F1
#
_entry.id   AF-D6NCT5-F1
#
_cell.length_a   1.000
_cell.length_b   1.000
_cell.length_c   1.000
_cell.angle_alpha   90.00
_cell.angle_beta   90.00
_cell.angle_gamma   90.00
#
_symmetry.space_group_name_H-M   'P 1'
#
loop_
_entity.id
_entity.type
_entity.pdbx_description
1 polymer ?
#
loop_
_entity_poly.entity_id
_entity_poly.type
_entity_poly.pdbx_seq_one_letter_code
_entity_poly.pdbx_strand_id
1 'polypeptide(L)'
;NSVNQRLNIAIEKVKEPYRQPNILAEYIAFQLKNRVSFRKAMKKAIELTKKADIKGVKIKIAGRLGGKEIARAECIKKGRLPLQTIRAKIDYCCYPIRTIY
;
A
#
# COMPACT_ATOMS: atom_id res chain seq x y z
N ASN A 1 32.59 -25.88 5.68
CA ASN A 1 32.54 -25.20 7.00
C ASN A 1 31.30 -24.31 7.08
N SER A 2 30.15 -24.87 7.46
CA SER A 2 28.93 -24.12 7.73
C SER A 2 28.99 -23.55 9.15
N VAL A 3 29.05 -22.23 9.27
CA VAL A 3 29.10 -21.53 10.57
C VAL A 3 27.74 -21.70 11.26
N ASN A 4 27.74 -22.32 12.44
CA ASN A 4 26.55 -22.59 13.24
C ASN A 4 26.18 -21.32 14.03
N GLN A 5 25.64 -20.29 13.34
CA GLN A 5 25.21 -19.03 13.96
C GLN A 5 23.79 -19.17 14.52
N ARG A 6 23.66 -19.00 15.84
CA ARG A 6 22.35 -18.92 16.50
C ARG A 6 21.72 -17.56 16.24
N LEU A 7 20.65 -17.54 15.46
CA LEU A 7 19.85 -16.34 15.18
C LEU A 7 18.70 -16.25 16.17
N ASN A 8 18.64 -15.13 16.91
CA ASN A 8 17.51 -14.83 17.78
C ASN A 8 16.56 -13.91 17.03
N ILE A 9 15.33 -14.37 16.80
CA ILE A 9 14.28 -13.62 16.10
C ILE A 9 13.30 -13.07 17.14
N ALA A 10 13.11 -11.76 17.15
CA ALA A 10 12.08 -11.09 17.95
C ALA A 10 10.97 -10.58 17.02
N ILE A 11 9.71 -10.80 17.42
CA ILE A 11 8.53 -10.35 16.69
C ILE A 11 7.86 -9.24 17.50
N GLU A 12 7.77 -8.04 16.90
CA GLU A 12 7.06 -6.92 17.51
C GLU A 12 5.73 -6.69 16.82
N LYS A 13 4.68 -6.48 17.62
CA LYS A 13 3.34 -6.21 17.10
C LYS A 13 3.18 -4.71 16.81
N VAL A 14 2.82 -4.41 15.57
CA VAL A 14 2.47 -3.04 15.16
C VAL A 14 1.12 -2.65 15.73
N LYS A 15 1.05 -1.55 16.49
CA LYS A 15 -0.19 -1.04 17.11
C LYS A 15 -1.24 -0.63 16.07
N GLU A 16 -0.82 0.06 15.02
CA GLU A 16 -1.69 0.57 13.94
C GLU A 16 -1.21 0.04 12.57
N PRO A 17 -1.73 -1.09 12.09
CA PRO A 17 -1.23 -1.72 10.87
C PRO A 17 -1.46 -0.85 9.62
N TYR A 18 -2.61 -0.18 9.52
CA TYR A 18 -2.98 0.64 8.36
C TYR A 18 -2.25 1.98 8.27
N ARG A 19 -1.44 2.31 9.27
CA ARG A 19 -0.53 3.44 9.22
C ARG A 19 0.70 3.15 8.38
N GLN A 20 1.13 1.89 8.36
CA GLN A 20 2.28 1.47 7.57
C GLN A 20 1.88 1.27 6.11
N PRO A 21 2.61 1.88 5.15
CA PRO A 21 2.24 1.80 3.75
C PRO A 21 2.42 0.39 3.18
N ASN A 22 3.33 -0.42 3.73
CA ASN A 22 3.55 -1.82 3.31
C ASN A 22 2.31 -2.68 3.50
N ILE A 23 1.73 -2.66 4.71
CA ILE A 23 0.53 -3.43 5.04
C ILE A 23 -0.67 -2.94 4.22
N LEU A 24 -0.79 -1.62 4.03
CA LEU A 24 -1.85 -1.05 3.19
C LEU A 24 -1.71 -1.46 1.72
N ALA A 25 -0.49 -1.50 1.19
CA ALA A 25 -0.21 -1.93 -0.18
C ALA A 25 -0.51 -3.42 -0.38
N GLU A 26 -0.12 -4.27 0.58
CA GLU A 26 -0.46 -5.70 0.59
C GLU A 26 -1.97 -5.92 0.65
N TYR A 27 -2.68 -5.15 1.46
CA TYR A 27 -4.14 -5.20 1.52
C TYR A 27 -4.78 -4.86 0.16
N ILE A 28 -4.33 -3.78 -0.51
CA ILE A 28 -4.83 -3.42 -1.85
C ILE A 28 -4.49 -4.53 -2.85
N ALA A 29 -3.28 -5.08 -2.78
CA ALA A 29 -2.86 -6.18 -3.64
C ALA A 29 -3.73 -7.42 -3.49
N PHE A 30 -4.04 -7.80 -2.26
CA PHE A 30 -4.92 -8.92 -1.96
C PHE A 30 -6.33 -8.69 -2.54
N GLN A 31 -6.88 -7.49 -2.38
CA GLN A 31 -8.19 -7.16 -2.97
C GLN A 31 -8.19 -7.22 -4.50
N LEU A 32 -7.12 -6.75 -5.14
CA LEU A 32 -6.98 -6.81 -6.60
C LEU A 32 -6.80 -8.24 -7.12
N LYS A 33 -6.08 -9.10 -6.38
CA LYS A 33 -5.99 -10.54 -6.69
C LYS A 33 -7.35 -11.23 -6.60
N ASN A 34 -8.16 -10.86 -5.62
CA ASN A 34 -9.54 -11.35 -5.47
C ASN A 34 -10.53 -10.71 -6.47
N ARG A 35 -10.02 -10.00 -7.49
CA ARG A 35 -10.81 -9.35 -8.55
C ARG A 35 -11.82 -8.32 -8.04
N VAL A 36 -11.60 -7.75 -6.86
CA VAL A 36 -12.40 -6.62 -6.39
C VAL A 36 -12.08 -5.40 -7.26
N SER A 37 -13.10 -4.63 -7.60
CA SER A 37 -12.93 -3.39 -8.37
C SER A 37 -11.88 -2.49 -7.72
N PHE A 38 -10.90 -2.04 -8.51
CA PHE A 38 -9.80 -1.18 -8.03
C PHE A 38 -10.33 0.09 -7.34
N ARG A 39 -11.44 0.66 -7.82
CA ARG A 39 -12.08 1.83 -7.20
C ARG A 39 -12.61 1.52 -5.79
N LYS A 40 -13.22 0.34 -5.60
CA LYS A 40 -13.71 -0.11 -4.30
C LYS A 40 -12.54 -0.38 -3.34
N ALA A 41 -11.50 -1.06 -3.82
CA ALA A 41 -10.29 -1.33 -3.05
C ALA A 41 -9.62 -0.02 -2.58
N MET A 42 -9.45 0.96 -3.47
CA MET A 42 -8.87 2.26 -3.12
C MET A 42 -9.73 3.04 -2.12
N LYS A 43 -11.05 3.10 -2.32
CA LYS A 43 -11.96 3.80 -1.37
C LYS A 43 -11.88 3.17 0.02
N LYS A 44 -11.90 1.83 0.10
CA LYS A 44 -11.82 1.10 1.37
C LYS A 44 -10.45 1.28 2.03
N ALA A 45 -9.37 1.30 1.25
CA ALA A 45 -8.04 1.62 1.76
C ALA A 45 -8.01 3.01 2.40
N ILE A 46 -8.53 4.05 1.72
CA ILE A 46 -8.60 5.42 2.26
C ILE A 46 -9.42 5.48 3.56
N GLU A 47 -10.54 4.75 3.64
CA GLU A 47 -11.35 4.68 4.86
C GLU A 47 -10.57 4.08 6.03
N LEU A 48 -9.84 2.98 5.80
CA LEU A 48 -9.00 2.33 6.81
C LEU A 48 -7.85 3.25 7.26
N THR A 49 -7.22 3.94 6.33
CA THR A 49 -6.15 4.90 6.61
C THR A 49 -6.67 6.11 7.41
N LYS A 50 -7.91 6.54 7.15
CA LYS A 50 -8.55 7.63 7.91
C LYS A 50 -8.80 7.24 9.38
N LYS A 51 -9.11 5.97 9.65
CA LYS A 51 -9.25 5.43 11.02
C LYS A 51 -7.92 5.35 11.79
N ALA A 52 -6.79 5.43 11.10
CA ALA A 52 -5.45 5.43 11.67
C ALA A 52 -4.85 6.85 11.82
N ASP A 53 -5.69 7.89 11.87
CA ASP A 53 -5.33 9.29 12.11
C ASP A 53 -4.21 9.87 11.23
N ILE A 54 -4.20 9.47 9.94
CA ILE A 54 -3.23 9.97 8.97
C ILE A 54 -3.65 11.33 8.37
N LYS A 55 -2.72 12.28 8.35
CA LYS A 55 -2.91 13.65 7.83
C LYS A 55 -3.16 13.72 6.32
N GLY A 56 -2.60 12.78 5.56
CA GLY A 56 -2.82 12.67 4.13
C GLY A 56 -2.29 11.37 3.54
N VAL A 57 -2.97 10.87 2.52
CA VAL A 57 -2.62 9.63 1.80
C VAL A 57 -2.71 9.85 0.30
N LYS A 58 -1.75 9.29 -0.45
CA LYS A 58 -1.76 9.26 -1.91
C LYS A 58 -1.54 7.82 -2.34
N ILE A 59 -2.54 7.27 -3.05
CA ILE A 59 -2.51 5.90 -3.55
C ILE A 59 -2.51 5.97 -5.07
N LYS A 60 -1.52 5.35 -5.70
CA LYS A 60 -1.40 5.25 -7.15
C LYS A 60 -1.38 3.77 -7.52
N ILE A 61 -2.25 3.37 -8.45
CA ILE A 61 -2.30 2.03 -9.02
C ILE A 61 -2.12 2.17 -10.52
N ALA A 62 -1.19 1.42 -11.10
CA ALA A 62 -0.93 1.43 -12.54
C ALA A 62 -0.94 0.00 -13.09
N GLY A 63 -1.45 -0.16 -14.30
CA GLY A 63 -1.49 -1.44 -15.00
C GLY A 63 -2.77 -1.65 -15.82
N ARG A 64 -3.06 -2.89 -16.18
CA ARG A 64 -4.27 -3.29 -16.92
C ARG A 64 -5.49 -3.34 -16.00
N LEU A 65 -5.97 -2.16 -15.60
CA LEU A 65 -7.04 -2.03 -14.62
C LEU A 65 -8.37 -2.57 -15.16
N GLY A 66 -8.94 -3.53 -14.45
CA GLY A 66 -10.22 -4.14 -14.81
C GLY A 66 -10.16 -5.05 -16.05
N GLY A 67 -8.98 -5.57 -16.41
CA GLY A 67 -8.81 -6.47 -17.55
C GLY A 67 -8.81 -5.79 -18.92
N LYS A 68 -8.72 -4.45 -18.94
CA LYS A 68 -8.57 -3.69 -20.19
C LYS A 68 -7.22 -3.98 -20.84
N GLU A 69 -7.20 -3.99 -22.16
CA GLU A 69 -6.00 -4.19 -22.96
C GLU A 69 -4.96 -3.08 -22.71
N ILE A 70 -5.41 -1.84 -22.72
CA ILE A 70 -4.56 -0.66 -22.50
C ILE A 70 -4.37 -0.41 -21.00
N ALA A 71 -3.11 -0.34 -20.58
CA ALA A 71 -2.74 -0.01 -19.21
C ALA A 71 -3.08 1.46 -18.87
N ARG A 72 -3.51 1.69 -17.62
CA ARG A 72 -3.85 3.02 -17.10
C ARG A 72 -3.28 3.20 -15.70
N ALA A 73 -3.07 4.46 -15.32
CA ALA A 73 -2.67 4.83 -13.97
C ALA A 73 -3.79 5.65 -13.31
N GLU A 74 -4.30 5.15 -12.19
CA GLU A 74 -5.30 5.81 -11.38
C GLU A 74 -4.66 6.27 -10.07
N CYS A 75 -4.90 7.52 -9.70
CA CYS A 75 -4.31 8.12 -8.52
C CYS A 75 -5.40 8.83 -7.71
N ILE A 76 -5.45 8.54 -6.41
CA ILE A 76 -6.31 9.25 -5.48
C ILE A 76 -5.44 9.85 -4.38
N LYS A 77 -5.62 11.15 -4.15
CA LYS A 77 -4.97 11.90 -3.08
C LYS A 77 -6.04 12.42 -2.12
N LYS A 78 -5.84 12.23 -0.83
CA LYS A 78 -6.71 12.77 0.23
C LYS A 78 -5.85 13.41 1.32
N GLY A 79 -6.25 14.58 1.80
CA GLY A 79 -5.53 15.30 2.85
C GLY A 79 -4.26 16.01 2.37
N ARG A 80 -3.39 16.38 3.31
CA ARG A 80 -2.19 17.20 3.05
C ARG A 80 -0.97 16.30 2.88
N LEU A 81 -0.36 16.36 1.70
CA LEU A 81 0.88 15.65 1.37
C LEU A 81 1.83 16.59 0.59
N PRO A 82 2.78 17.22 1.29
CA PRO A 82 3.79 18.07 0.67
C PRO A 82 4.98 17.22 0.21
N LEU A 83 5.02 16.85 -1.08
CA LEU A 83 6.08 15.97 -1.62
C LEU A 83 7.44 16.67 -1.83
N GLN A 84 7.46 18.00 -1.86
CA GLN A 84 8.71 18.78 -2.01
C GLN A 84 9.36 19.11 -0.67
N THR A 85 8.63 19.00 0.45
CA THR A 85 9.12 19.39 1.76
C THR A 85 9.95 18.27 2.39
N ILE A 86 11.28 18.41 2.39
CA ILE A 86 12.22 17.41 2.92
C ILE A 86 11.99 17.13 4.42
N ARG A 87 11.57 18.14 5.20
CA ARG A 87 11.26 17.99 6.63
C ARG A 87 9.98 17.17 6.91
N ALA A 88 9.16 16.89 5.90
CA ALA A 88 7.93 16.13 6.09
C ALA A 88 8.26 14.64 6.26
N LYS A 89 7.78 14.04 7.36
CA LYS A 89 7.85 12.58 7.55
C LYS A 89 6.81 11.92 6.63
N ILE A 90 7.28 11.26 5.59
CA ILE A 90 6.44 10.59 4.58
C ILE A 90 6.96 9.18 4.39
N ASP A 91 6.12 8.21 4.67
CA ASP A 91 6.42 6.80 4.39
C ASP A 91 5.98 6.46 2.96
N TYR A 92 6.84 5.77 2.22
CA TYR A 92 6.59 5.34 0.85
C TYR A 92 6.74 3.82 0.73
N CYS A 93 5.87 3.20 -0.06
CA CYS A 93 5.94 1.80 -0.41
C CYS A 93 5.62 1.62 -1.90
N CYS A 94 6.34 0.73 -2.56
CA CYS A 94 6.00 0.20 -3.87
C CYS A 94 5.79 -1.31 -3.74
N TYR A 95 4.65 -1.81 -4.25
CA TYR A 95 4.31 -3.22 -4.17
C TYR A 95 3.86 -3.74 -5.54
N PRO A 96 4.62 -4.66 -6.17
CA PRO A 96 4.22 -5.26 -7.44
C PRO A 96 3.17 -6.34 -7.22
N ILE A 97 2.23 -6.44 -8.15
CA ILE A 97 1.13 -7.41 -8.09
C ILE A 97 1.11 -8.17 -9.40
N ARG A 98 1.19 -9.50 -9.32
CA ARG A 98 0.93 -10.38 -10.45
C ARG A 98 -0.56 -10.69 -10.49
N THR A 99 -1.23 -10.20 -11.52
CA THR A 99 -2.59 -10.61 -11.89
C THR A 99 -2.49 -11.63 -13.02
N ILE A 100 -3.64 -12.09 -13.52
CA ILE A 100 -3.71 -13.08 -14.60
C ILE A 100 -3.24 -12.49 -15.95
N TYR A 101 -3.20 -11.16 -16.05
CA TYR A 101 -2.97 -10.39 -17.28
C TYR A 101 -1.61 -9.70 -17.33
#